data_AF-A0A1G4JTD0-F1
#
_entry.id   AF-A0A1G4JTD0-F1
#
_cell.length_a   1.000
_cell.length_b   1.000
_cell.length_c   1.000
_cell.angle_alpha   90.00
_cell.angle_beta   90.00
_cell.angle_gamma   90.00
#
_symmetry.space_group_name_H-M   'P 1'
#
loop_
_entity.id
_entity.type
_entity.pdbx_description
1 polymer ?
#
loop_
_entity_poly.entity_id
_entity_poly.type
_entity_poly.pdbx_seq_one_letter_code
_entity_poly.pdbx_strand_id
1 'polypeptide(L)'
;MVVLNPNNWHWIDKNTLPWTESYLQNLPAKVSCTSVPDAPHTVRVVKLDSVSGDSNVSQRKGKVICYFDLNVQFVTQVLATESDTMVCEGKILVPELVHDETDFEIRAEGFGDHYTLVKEQLIPNLRAALCQYQVDLIEQHSKDVQQS
;
A
#
# COMPACT_ATOMS: atom_id res chain seq x y z
N MET A 1 -9.49 -25.76 -21.79
CA MET A 1 -8.60 -25.70 -22.97
C MET A 1 -7.58 -24.62 -22.65
N VAL A 2 -6.36 -25.00 -22.24
CA VAL A 2 -5.31 -24.02 -21.91
C VAL A 2 -4.81 -23.43 -23.22
N VAL A 3 -4.92 -22.11 -23.37
CA VAL A 3 -4.33 -21.41 -24.51
C VAL A 3 -2.84 -21.34 -24.23
N LEU A 4 -2.07 -22.26 -24.83
CA LEU A 4 -0.61 -22.22 -24.74
C LEU A 4 -0.12 -20.91 -25.38
N ASN A 5 0.78 -20.17 -24.74
CA ASN A 5 1.49 -19.02 -25.33
C ASN A 5 2.88 -19.44 -25.87
N PRO A 6 2.97 -20.16 -27.02
CA PRO A 6 4.24 -20.64 -27.53
C PRO A 6 5.19 -19.46 -27.79
N ASN A 7 6.41 -19.59 -27.25
CA ASN A 7 7.47 -18.58 -27.29
C ASN A 7 7.18 -17.25 -26.57
N ASN A 8 6.11 -17.14 -25.78
CA ASN A 8 5.77 -15.92 -25.04
C ASN A 8 5.61 -14.67 -25.93
N TRP A 9 5.05 -14.85 -27.13
CA TRP A 9 4.87 -13.78 -28.11
C TRP A 9 3.53 -13.04 -27.98
N HIS A 10 2.53 -13.64 -27.34
CA HIS A 10 1.30 -12.95 -26.98
C HIS A 10 1.44 -12.24 -25.64
N TRP A 11 0.97 -11.01 -25.55
CA TRP A 11 0.91 -10.29 -24.28
C TRP A 11 -0.12 -10.94 -23.38
N ILE A 12 0.32 -11.32 -22.18
CA ILE A 12 -0.57 -11.73 -21.09
C ILE A 12 -0.61 -10.54 -20.14
N ASP A 13 -1.79 -9.95 -19.97
CA ASP A 13 -2.04 -8.89 -19.01
C ASP A 13 -3.08 -9.38 -18.00
N LYS A 14 -2.73 -9.31 -16.71
CA LYS A 14 -3.60 -9.67 -15.61
C LYS A 14 -3.89 -8.41 -14.80
N ASN A 15 -5.17 -8.04 -14.74
CA ASN A 15 -5.64 -7.02 -13.79
C ASN A 15 -5.48 -7.55 -12.36
N THR A 16 -4.70 -6.82 -11.56
CA THR A 16 -4.39 -7.12 -10.15
C THR A 16 -5.01 -6.12 -9.18
N LEU A 17 -5.84 -5.18 -9.64
CA LEU A 17 -6.53 -4.22 -8.79
C LEU A 17 -7.38 -4.87 -7.67
N PRO A 18 -8.14 -5.96 -7.91
CA PRO A 18 -8.89 -6.63 -6.83
C PRO A 18 -7.99 -7.22 -5.73
N TRP A 19 -6.82 -7.73 -6.12
CA TRP A 19 -5.82 -8.22 -5.18
C TRP A 19 -5.16 -7.07 -4.42
N THR A 20 -4.86 -5.98 -5.13
CA THR A 20 -4.29 -4.75 -4.57
C THR A 20 -5.19 -4.17 -3.49
N GLU A 21 -6.50 -4.08 -3.74
CA GLU A 21 -7.47 -3.62 -2.75
C GLU A 21 -7.44 -4.50 -1.50
N SER A 22 -7.46 -5.83 -1.69
CA SER A 22 -7.37 -6.77 -0.56
C SER A 22 -6.04 -6.66 0.20
N TYR A 23 -4.93 -6.46 -0.51
CA TYR A 23 -3.60 -6.28 0.08
C TYR A 23 -3.56 -5.02 0.94
N LEU A 24 -4.03 -3.89 0.40
CA LEU A 24 -4.03 -2.60 1.09
C LEU A 24 -5.03 -2.55 2.26
N GLN A 25 -6.15 -3.28 2.18
CA GLN A 25 -7.07 -3.45 3.31
C GLN A 25 -6.41 -4.16 4.51
N ASN A 26 -5.44 -5.05 4.25
CA ASN A 26 -4.71 -5.79 5.30
C ASN A 26 -3.43 -5.07 5.77
N LEU A 27 -2.96 -4.06 5.03
CA LEU A 27 -1.77 -3.27 5.36
C LEU A 27 -1.82 -2.66 6.79
N PRO A 28 -2.96 -2.12 7.29
CA PRO A 28 -3.03 -1.53 8.61
C PRO A 28 -2.62 -2.48 9.74
N ALA A 29 -2.86 -3.79 9.59
CA ALA A 29 -2.47 -4.80 10.58
C ALA A 29 -0.95 -5.03 10.65
N LYS A 30 -0.19 -4.63 9.61
CA LYS A 30 1.27 -4.76 9.54
C LYS A 30 2.00 -3.49 10.02
N VAL A 31 1.36 -2.33 9.94
CA VAL A 31 1.96 -1.00 10.19
C VAL A 31 1.55 -0.41 11.55
N SER A 32 0.75 -1.15 12.34
CA SER A 32 -0.16 -0.60 13.35
C SER A 32 0.46 0.04 14.60
N CYS A 33 1.76 -0.01 14.86
CA CYS A 33 2.28 0.46 16.14
C CYS A 33 3.66 1.11 16.03
N THR A 34 3.68 2.44 16.11
CA THR A 34 4.91 3.16 16.47
C THR A 34 4.62 3.90 17.78
N SER A 35 4.68 3.18 18.91
CA SER A 35 4.77 3.83 20.21
C SER A 35 6.23 4.15 20.44
N VAL A 36 6.57 5.43 20.55
CA VAL A 36 7.84 5.80 21.15
C VAL A 36 7.74 5.45 22.64
N PRO A 37 8.72 4.76 23.25
CA PRO A 37 8.78 4.62 24.70
C PRO A 37 8.65 6.00 25.35
N ASP A 38 7.74 6.16 26.31
CA ASP A 38 7.41 7.43 26.98
C ASP A 38 6.63 8.50 26.18
N ALA A 39 6.09 8.19 24.99
CA ALA A 39 5.14 9.10 24.32
C ALA A 39 3.70 8.89 24.83
N PRO A 40 2.94 9.97 25.10
CA PRO A 40 1.55 9.88 25.55
C PRO A 40 0.55 9.47 24.44
N HIS A 41 1.01 9.41 23.18
CA HIS A 41 0.16 9.18 22.03
C HIS A 41 0.72 8.11 21.08
N THR A 42 -0.18 7.26 20.58
CA THR A 42 0.09 6.22 19.59
C THR A 42 -0.66 6.54 18.30
N VAL A 43 0.00 6.43 17.15
CA VAL A 43 -0.66 6.59 15.84
C VAL A 43 -0.84 5.21 15.20
N ARG A 44 -2.04 4.94 14.68
CA ARG A 44 -2.34 3.73 13.91
C ARG A 44 -3.14 4.03 12.65
N VAL A 45 -2.84 3.30 11.58
CA VAL A 45 -3.76 3.20 10.44
C VAL A 45 -4.92 2.28 10.86
N VAL A 46 -6.15 2.70 10.56
CA VAL A 46 -7.36 1.96 10.94
C VAL A 46 -7.82 1.07 9.81
N LYS A 47 -7.98 1.66 8.62
CA LYS A 47 -8.51 0.98 7.44
C LYS A 47 -8.13 1.70 6.16
N LEU A 48 -8.20 0.97 5.05
CA LEU A 48 -8.29 1.56 3.72
C LEU A 48 -9.65 2.27 3.58
N ASP A 49 -9.64 3.53 3.14
CA ASP A 49 -10.84 4.30 2.82
C ASP A 49 -11.21 4.10 1.34
N SER A 50 -10.22 4.22 0.46
CA SER A 50 -10.40 4.01 -0.98
C SER A 50 -9.07 3.67 -1.66
N VAL A 51 -9.15 2.87 -2.71
CA VAL A 51 -8.09 2.70 -3.70
C VAL A 51 -8.71 2.82 -5.09
N SER A 52 -8.07 3.57 -5.97
CA SER A 52 -8.46 3.68 -7.37
C SER A 52 -7.23 3.80 -8.26
N GLY A 53 -7.42 3.60 -9.57
CA GLY A 53 -6.34 3.59 -10.55
C GLY A 53 -6.18 2.21 -11.19
N ASP A 54 -4.99 1.96 -11.71
CA ASP A 54 -4.67 0.78 -12.49
C ASP A 54 -3.58 -0.05 -11.80
N SER A 55 -3.71 -1.37 -11.84
CA SER A 55 -2.72 -2.30 -11.30
C SER A 55 -2.75 -3.57 -12.11
N ASN A 56 -1.59 -3.92 -12.68
CA ASN A 56 -1.46 -5.03 -13.59
C ASN A 56 -0.11 -5.73 -13.45
N VAL A 57 -0.12 -7.03 -13.73
CA VAL A 57 1.09 -7.85 -13.88
C VAL A 57 1.05 -8.52 -15.24
N SER A 58 2.17 -8.46 -15.95
CA SER A 58 2.32 -8.98 -17.31
C SER A 58 3.62 -9.75 -17.46
N GLN A 59 3.69 -10.62 -18.46
CA GLN A 59 4.93 -11.25 -18.89
C GLN A 59 5.37 -10.72 -20.24
N ARG A 60 6.58 -10.15 -20.30
CA ARG A 60 7.19 -9.64 -21.54
C ARG A 60 8.57 -10.23 -21.74
N LYS A 61 8.78 -10.88 -22.88
CA LYS A 61 10.07 -11.52 -23.25
C LYS A 61 10.60 -12.46 -22.15
N GLY A 62 9.69 -13.24 -21.54
CA GLY A 62 10.02 -14.18 -20.45
C GLY A 62 10.23 -13.54 -19.08
N LYS A 63 10.20 -12.21 -18.96
CA LYS A 63 10.29 -11.50 -17.67
C LYS A 63 8.91 -11.09 -17.19
N VAL A 64 8.64 -11.29 -15.91
CA VAL A 64 7.46 -10.75 -15.24
C VAL A 64 7.70 -9.27 -14.96
N ILE A 65 6.75 -8.43 -15.33
CA ILE A 65 6.74 -7.00 -15.09
C ILE A 65 5.42 -6.62 -14.42
N CYS A 66 5.43 -5.59 -13.59
CA CYS A 66 4.22 -4.97 -13.08
C CYS A 66 4.16 -3.52 -13.54
N TYR A 67 2.96 -2.98 -13.61
CA TYR A 67 2.72 -1.55 -13.73
C TYR A 67 1.49 -1.23 -12.91
N PHE A 68 1.60 -0.19 -12.11
CA PHE A 68 0.50 0.32 -11.31
C PHE A 68 0.63 1.82 -11.17
N ASP A 69 -0.51 2.47 -11.08
CA ASP A 69 -0.69 3.88 -10.76
C ASP A 69 -1.95 3.94 -9.89
N LEU A 70 -1.75 4.19 -8.61
CA LEU A 70 -2.78 4.04 -7.60
C LEU A 70 -2.94 5.31 -6.78
N ASN A 71 -4.17 5.75 -6.64
CA ASN A 71 -4.57 6.73 -5.64
C ASN A 71 -5.10 5.97 -4.42
N VAL A 72 -4.45 6.15 -3.28
CA VAL A 72 -4.73 5.39 -2.06
C VAL A 72 -5.05 6.33 -0.92
N GLN A 73 -6.14 6.07 -0.20
CA GLN A 73 -6.54 6.82 0.98
C GLN A 73 -6.75 5.88 2.16
N PHE A 74 -6.17 6.24 3.30
CA PHE A 74 -6.30 5.52 4.56
C PHE A 74 -6.94 6.40 5.63
N VAL A 75 -7.78 5.80 6.47
CA VAL A 75 -8.22 6.41 7.73
C VAL A 75 -7.21 6.06 8.81
N THR A 76 -6.79 7.08 9.57
CA THR A 76 -5.76 6.96 10.61
C THR A 76 -6.26 7.61 11.89
N GLN A 77 -5.91 7.03 13.03
CA GLN A 77 -6.28 7.54 14.34
C GLN A 77 -5.06 7.75 15.21
N VAL A 78 -5.13 8.78 16.06
CA VAL A 78 -4.21 9.00 17.17
C VAL A 78 -4.94 8.66 18.46
N LEU A 79 -4.32 7.82 19.28
CA LEU A 79 -4.85 7.29 20.53
C LEU A 79 -3.99 7.78 21.68
N ALA A 80 -4.60 8.00 22.84
CA ALA A 80 -3.86 8.15 24.08
C ALA A 80 -3.31 6.78 24.50
N THR A 81 -2.00 6.67 24.68
CA THR A 81 -1.32 5.37 24.89
C THR A 81 -1.78 4.67 26.17
N GLU A 82 -2.13 5.42 27.22
CA GLU A 82 -2.54 4.85 28.52
C GLU A 82 -3.97 4.29 28.52
N SER A 83 -4.87 4.84 27.71
CA SER A 83 -6.31 4.55 27.77
C SER A 83 -6.90 4.04 26.45
N ASP A 84 -6.09 3.88 25.40
CA ASP A 84 -6.48 3.59 24.02
C ASP A 84 -7.65 4.45 23.52
N THR A 85 -7.79 5.65 24.09
CA THR A 85 -8.90 6.55 23.78
C THR A 85 -8.54 7.38 22.56
N MET A 86 -9.44 7.46 21.58
CA MET A 86 -9.26 8.26 20.37
C MET A 86 -9.15 9.75 20.72
N VAL A 87 -7.99 10.32 20.37
CA VAL A 87 -7.68 11.74 20.55
C VAL A 87 -8.06 12.51 19.28
N CYS A 88 -7.65 12.01 18.13
CA CYS A 88 -8.05 12.56 16.84
C CYS A 88 -8.12 11.48 15.75
N GLU A 89 -8.89 11.78 14.72
CA GLU A 89 -8.98 10.99 13.49
C GLU A 89 -8.58 11.87 12.31
N GLY A 90 -7.77 11.31 11.43
CA GLY A 90 -7.28 11.97 10.23
C GLY A 90 -7.21 11.00 9.06
N LYS A 91 -6.76 11.53 7.93
CA LYS A 91 -6.62 10.81 6.67
C LYS A 91 -5.19 10.89 6.18
N ILE A 92 -4.72 9.79 5.61
CA ILE A 92 -3.48 9.77 4.84
C ILE A 92 -3.83 9.51 3.39
N LEU A 93 -3.37 10.37 2.50
CA LEU A 93 -3.56 10.28 1.06
C LEU A 93 -2.23 10.05 0.39
N VAL A 94 -2.20 9.08 -0.52
CA VAL A 94 -1.10 8.82 -1.44
C VAL A 94 -1.68 9.02 -2.84
N PRO A 95 -1.59 10.24 -3.40
CA PRO A 95 -2.28 10.58 -4.64
C PRO A 95 -1.80 9.77 -5.84
N GLU A 96 -0.50 9.48 -5.88
CA GLU A 96 0.19 8.75 -6.94
C GLU A 96 1.17 7.78 -6.30
N LEU A 97 0.80 6.50 -6.27
CA LEU A 97 1.69 5.38 -5.97
C LEU A 97 1.98 4.66 -7.28
N VAL A 98 3.21 4.82 -7.79
CA VAL A 98 3.60 4.40 -9.14
C VAL A 98 4.72 3.37 -9.08
N HIS A 99 4.75 2.49 -10.09
CA HIS A 99 5.81 1.49 -10.26
C HIS A 99 7.22 2.12 -10.26
N ASP A 100 8.19 1.42 -9.68
CA ASP A 100 9.62 1.80 -9.59
C ASP A 100 9.88 3.16 -8.92
N GLU A 101 8.89 3.75 -8.25
CA GLU A 101 9.03 5.00 -7.51
C GLU A 101 8.96 4.76 -6.01
N THR A 102 9.98 5.25 -5.29
CA THR A 102 10.06 5.13 -3.82
C THR A 102 9.83 6.47 -3.12
N ASP A 103 9.92 7.58 -3.85
CA ASP A 103 9.78 8.95 -3.36
C ASP A 103 8.43 9.57 -3.76
N PHE A 104 7.36 8.81 -3.59
CA PHE A 104 5.99 9.30 -3.83
C PHE A 104 5.51 10.23 -2.71
N GLU A 105 4.55 11.10 -3.02
CA GLU A 105 3.96 12.04 -2.07
C GLU A 105 3.01 11.32 -1.09
N ILE A 106 3.14 11.61 0.20
CA ILE A 106 2.22 11.17 1.24
C ILE A 106 1.68 12.41 1.96
N ARG A 107 0.39 12.70 1.81
CA ARG A 107 -0.30 13.82 2.47
C ARG A 107 -1.03 13.33 3.71
N ALA A 108 -0.90 14.06 4.80
CA ALA A 108 -1.57 13.78 6.06
C ALA A 108 -2.51 14.95 6.41
N GLU A 109 -3.78 14.66 6.67
CA GLU A 109 -4.84 15.66 6.91
C GLU A 109 -5.63 15.31 8.18
N GLY A 110 -6.10 16.33 8.92
CA GLY A 110 -6.99 16.12 10.08
C GLY A 110 -6.32 15.84 11.43
N PHE A 111 -4.99 15.96 11.53
CA PHE A 111 -4.26 15.59 12.77
C PHE A 111 -4.03 16.74 13.76
N GLY A 112 -4.28 17.99 13.39
CA GLY A 112 -4.09 19.15 14.27
C GLY A 112 -2.68 19.19 14.88
N ASP A 113 -2.61 19.32 16.21
CA ASP A 113 -1.36 19.38 16.97
C ASP A 113 -0.54 18.07 16.91
N HIS A 114 -1.16 16.95 16.51
CA HIS A 114 -0.50 15.64 16.39
C HIS A 114 0.10 15.38 15.00
N TYR A 115 0.06 16.35 14.09
CA TYR A 115 0.60 16.22 12.74
C TYR A 115 2.09 15.81 12.73
N THR A 116 2.91 16.41 13.60
CA THR A 116 4.35 16.11 13.68
C THR A 116 4.61 14.65 14.03
N LEU A 117 3.85 14.09 14.98
CA LEU A 117 3.93 12.68 15.36
C LEU A 117 3.61 11.76 14.18
N VAL A 118 2.54 12.05 13.44
CA VAL A 118 2.17 11.29 12.25
C VAL A 118 3.26 11.36 11.18
N LYS A 119 3.80 12.55 10.95
CA LYS A 119 4.84 12.79 9.95
C LYS A 119 6.15 12.06 10.26
N GLU A 120 6.56 12.04 11.53
CA GLU A 120 7.84 11.44 11.93
C GLU A 120 7.76 9.93 12.13
N GLN A 121 6.62 9.41 12.58
CA GLN A 121 6.49 8.00 12.96
C GLN A 121 5.74 7.17 11.93
N LEU A 122 4.56 7.65 11.49
CA LEU A 122 3.69 6.85 10.63
C LEU A 122 4.09 6.93 9.16
N ILE A 123 4.40 8.12 8.64
CA ILE A 123 4.71 8.31 7.22
C ILE A 123 5.91 7.44 6.77
N PRO A 124 7.06 7.38 7.50
CA PRO A 124 8.18 6.53 7.09
C PRO A 124 7.84 5.04 7.10
N ASN A 125 7.09 4.58 8.11
CA ASN A 125 6.68 3.18 8.23
C ASN A 125 5.67 2.78 7.14
N LEU A 126 4.72 3.66 6.84
CA LEU A 126 3.77 3.46 5.75
C LEU A 126 4.49 3.44 4.40
N ARG A 127 5.44 4.36 4.17
CA ARG A 127 6.27 4.37 2.96
C ARG A 127 7.02 3.06 2.80
N ALA A 128 7.70 2.58 3.85
CA ALA A 128 8.43 1.32 3.80
C ALA A 128 7.50 0.14 3.44
N ALA A 129 6.30 0.09 4.01
CA ALA A 129 5.31 -0.94 3.71
C ALA A 129 4.78 -0.85 2.27
N LEU A 130 4.55 0.36 1.75
CA LEU A 130 4.14 0.59 0.36
C LEU A 130 5.27 0.31 -0.65
N CYS A 131 6.54 0.52 -0.29
CA CYS A 131 7.66 0.09 -1.13
C CYS A 131 7.73 -1.44 -1.27
N GLN A 132 7.28 -2.18 -0.24
CA GLN A 132 7.23 -3.64 -0.28
C GLN A 132 6.11 -4.18 -1.18
N TYR A 133 5.05 -3.40 -1.40
CA TYR A 133 3.90 -3.80 -2.22
C TYR A 133 4.30 -4.28 -3.62
N GLN A 134 5.23 -3.59 -4.29
CA GLN A 134 5.67 -3.98 -5.64
C GLN A 134 6.29 -5.38 -5.67
N VAL A 135 7.11 -5.70 -4.67
CA VAL A 135 7.76 -7.01 -4.54
C VAL A 135 6.70 -8.08 -4.30
N ASP A 136 5.77 -7.83 -3.38
CA ASP A 136 4.71 -8.76 -3.02
C ASP A 136 3.75 -9.00 -4.20
N LEU A 137 3.44 -7.95 -4.99
CA LEU A 137 2.60 -8.01 -6.18
C LEU A 137 3.19 -8.94 -7.24
N ILE A 138 4.50 -8.77 -7.53
CA ILE A 138 5.21 -9.62 -8.49
C ILE A 138 5.29 -11.04 -7.95
N GLU A 139 5.67 -11.25 -6.69
CA GLU A 139 5.81 -12.59 -6.11
C GLU A 139 4.49 -13.37 -6.19
N GLN A 140 3.39 -12.73 -5.80
CA GLN A 140 2.06 -13.34 -5.79
C GLN A 140 1.60 -13.76 -7.19
N HIS A 141 1.82 -12.91 -8.21
CA HIS A 141 1.25 -13.12 -9.54
C HIS A 141 2.24 -13.66 -10.58
N SER A 142 3.52 -13.76 -10.25
CA SER A 142 4.57 -14.28 -11.13
C SER A 142 4.24 -15.68 -11.67
N LYS A 143 3.73 -16.57 -10.81
CA LYS A 143 3.37 -17.95 -11.19
C LYS A 143 2.18 -17.99 -12.13
N ASP A 144 1.20 -17.12 -11.93
CA ASP A 144 -0.01 -17.06 -12.73
C ASP A 144 0.28 -16.70 -14.19
N VAL A 145 1.18 -15.74 -14.40
CA VAL A 145 1.56 -15.29 -15.75
C VAL A 145 2.62 -16.18 -16.40
N GLN A 146 3.41 -16.93 -15.63
CA GLN A 146 4.42 -17.86 -16.15
C GLN A 146 3.85 -19.23 -16.55
N GLN A 147 2.69 -19.63 -16.01
CA GLN A 147 2.02 -20.90 -16.31
C GLN A 147 0.99 -20.81 -17.44
N SER A 148 0.85 -19.64 -18.07
CA SER A 148 -0.10 -19.36 -19.15
C SER A 148 0.53 -19.53 -20.54
#